data_AF-A0A9W5QSH3-F1
#
_entry.id   AF-A0A9W5QSH3-F1
#
_cell.length_a   1.000
_cell.length_b   1.000
_cell.length_c   1.000
_cell.angle_alpha   90.00
_cell.angle_beta   90.00
_cell.angle_gamma   90.00
#
_symmetry.space_group_name_H-M   'P 1'
#
loop_
_entity.id
_entity.type
_entity.pdbx_description
1 polymer ?
#
loop_
_entity_poly.entity_id
_entity_poly.type
_entity_poly.pdbx_seq_one_letter_code
_entity_poly.pdbx_strand_id
1 'polypeptide(L)' 'MSLQQKIENEMAILKGLIARYKSTKDPESIYVVVAYEYALQVLSEVYEVSKQEKRIPF' A
#
# COMPACT_ATOMS: atom_id res chain seq x y z
N MET A 1 10.67 4.17 13.96
CA MET A 1 9.41 3.64 13.38
C MET A 1 9.53 2.13 13.28
N SER A 2 8.52 1.40 13.76
CA SER A 2 8.44 -0.05 13.57
C SER A 2 8.19 -0.39 12.09
N LEU A 3 8.50 -1.62 11.68
CA LEU A 3 8.21 -2.10 10.33
C LEU A 3 6.72 -1.93 9.97
N GLN A 4 5.83 -2.19 10.93
CA GLN A 4 4.39 -2.01 10.79
C GLN A 4 4.01 -0.54 10.54
N GLN A 5 4.58 0.40 11.30
CA GLN A 5 4.35 1.83 11.09
C GLN A 5 4.88 2.32 9.74
N LYS A 6 6.01 1.77 9.26
CA LYS A 6 6.53 2.08 7.93
C LYS A 6 5.56 1.60 6.85
N ILE A 7 5.09 0.36 6.95
CA ILE A 7 4.15 -0.22 5.97
C ILE A 7 2.79 0.52 5.98
N GLU A 8 2.28 0.91 7.16
CA GLU A 8 1.06 1.71 7.28
C GLU A 8 1.21 3.11 6.64
N ASN A 9 2.36 3.77 6.85
CA ASN A 9 2.64 5.06 6.21
C ASN A 9 2.72 4.94 4.68
N GLU A 10 3.41 3.93 4.16
CA GLU A 10 3.49 3.69 2.70
C GLU A 10 2.10 3.41 2.09
N MET A 11 1.28 2.60 2.76
CA MET A 11 -0.11 2.37 2.33
C MET A 11 -0.93 3.67 2.32
N ALA A 12 -0.79 4.54 3.33
CA ALA A 12 -1.51 5.81 3.39
C ALA A 12 -1.09 6.75 2.24
N ILE A 13 0.21 6.80 1.93
CA ILE A 13 0.75 7.57 0.81
C ILE A 13 0.19 7.06 -0.53
N LEU A 14 0.24 5.74 -0.76
CA LEU A 14 -0.28 5.13 -1.99
C LEU A 14 -1.78 5.39 -2.16
N LYS A 15 -2.59 5.28 -1.10
CA LYS A 15 -4.02 5.61 -1.15
C LYS A 15 -4.27 7.06 -1.57
N GLY A 16 -3.49 7.99 -1.02
CA GLY A 16 -3.58 9.41 -1.38
C GLY A 16 -3.22 9.68 -2.84
N LEU A 17 -2.15 9.04 -3.32
CA LEU A 17 -1.73 9.13 -4.73
C LEU A 17 -2.79 8.54 -5.66
N ILE A 18 -3.30 7.34 -5.38
CA ILE A 18 -4.36 6.71 -6.18
C ILE A 18 -5.59 7.62 -6.25
N ALA A 19 -6.05 8.16 -5.12
CA ALA A 19 -7.21 9.06 -5.10
C ALA A 19 -6.99 10.31 -5.98
N ARG A 20 -5.78 10.88 -5.93
CA ARG A 20 -5.42 12.04 -6.74
C ARG A 20 -5.35 11.69 -8.23
N TYR A 21 -4.69 10.59 -8.60
CA TYR A 21 -4.57 10.16 -9.99
C TYR A 21 -5.92 9.76 -10.58
N LYS A 22 -6.79 9.08 -9.82
CA LYS A 22 -8.18 8.77 -10.24
C LYS A 22 -9.02 10.02 -10.50
N SER A 23 -8.75 11.13 -9.81
CA SER A 23 -9.46 12.40 -10.02
C SER A 23 -8.90 13.23 -11.20
N THR A 24 -7.76 12.83 -11.76
CA THR A 24 -7.09 13.54 -12.85
C THR A 24 -7.65 13.08 -14.19
N LYS A 25 -7.82 13.99 -15.16
CA LYS A 25 -8.30 13.66 -16.52
C LYS A 25 -7.20 13.14 -17.45
N ASP A 26 -6.06 12.75 -16.89
CA ASP A 26 -4.91 12.28 -17.65
C ASP A 26 -5.10 10.80 -17.99
N PRO A 27 -5.21 10.40 -19.26
CA PRO A 27 -5.37 9.00 -19.64
C PRO A 27 -4.20 8.12 -19.20
N GLU A 28 -2.99 8.68 -19.06
CA GLU A 28 -1.81 7.95 -18.57
C GLU A 28 -1.86 7.69 -17.05
N SER A 29 -2.67 8.44 -16.31
CA SER A 29 -2.85 8.24 -14.87
C SER A 29 -3.45 6.87 -14.52
N ILE A 30 -4.13 6.22 -15.47
CA ILE A 30 -4.71 4.88 -15.29
C ILE A 30 -3.60 3.85 -15.02
N TYR A 31 -2.49 3.91 -15.75
CA TYR A 31 -1.36 2.99 -15.54
C TYR A 31 -0.71 3.18 -14.16
N VAL A 32 -0.61 4.44 -13.71
CA VAL A 32 -0.10 4.77 -12.38
C VAL A 32 -1.03 4.26 -11.29
N VAL A 33 -2.35 4.40 -11.47
CA VAL A 33 -3.36 3.87 -10.54
C VAL A 33 -3.25 2.36 -10.43
N VAL A 34 -3.16 1.63 -11.55
CA VAL A 34 -3.05 0.17 -11.56
C VAL A 34 -1.77 -0.29 -10.87
N ALA A 35 -0.63 0.36 -11.15
CA ALA A 35 0.64 0.03 -10.52
C ALA A 35 0.60 0.26 -8.99
N TYR A 36 -0.02 1.35 -8.53
CA TYR A 36 -0.15 1.64 -7.11
C TYR A 36 -1.16 0.76 -6.39
N GLU A 37 -2.26 0.36 -7.04
CA GLU A 37 -3.19 -0.62 -6.49
C GLU A 37 -2.52 -1.97 -6.29
N TYR A 38 -1.72 -2.41 -7.27
CA TYR A 38 -0.92 -3.63 -7.13
C TYR A 38 0.09 -3.53 -6.00
N ALA A 39 0.84 -2.43 -5.90
CA ALA A 39 1.78 -2.19 -4.81
C ALA A 39 1.09 -2.22 -3.43
N LEU A 40 -0.12 -1.68 -3.34
CA LEU A 40 -0.91 -1.64 -2.11
C LEU A 40 -1.39 -3.04 -1.70
N GLN A 41 -1.75 -3.89 -2.67
CA GLN A 41 -2.07 -5.30 -2.40
C GLN A 41 -0.87 -6.04 -1.81
N VAL A 42 0.30 -5.96 -2.47
CA VAL A 42 1.52 -6.61 -1.99
C VAL A 42 1.92 -6.11 -0.60
N LEU A 43 1.84 -4.79 -0.35
CA LEU A 43 2.12 -4.23 0.97
C LEU A 43 1.13 -4.69 2.04
N SER A 44 -0.13 -4.94 1.68
CA SER A 44 -1.13 -5.48 2.61
C SER A 44 -0.81 -6.94 2.97
N GLU A 45 -0.43 -7.76 1.99
CA GLU A 45 -0.01 -9.14 2.20
C GLU A 45 1.24 -9.21 3.09
N VAL A 46 2.25 -8.38 2.82
CA VAL A 46 3.47 -8.28 3.66
C VAL A 46 3.13 -7.81 5.07
N TYR A 47 2.21 -6.85 5.21
CA TYR A 47 1.76 -6.39 6.53
C TYR A 47 1.11 -7.53 7.32
N GLU A 48 0.23 -8.32 6.71
CA GLU A 48 -0.42 -9.46 7.34
C GLU A 48 0.57 -10.53 7.78
N VAL A 49 1.51 -10.93 6.89
CA VAL A 49 2.57 -11.89 7.21
C VAL A 49 3.45 -11.38 8.35
N SER A 50 3.89 -10.11 8.30
CA SER A 50 4.71 -9.50 9.35
C SER A 50 4.00 -9.42 10.71
N LYS A 51 2.66 -9.41 10.70
CA LYS A 51 1.83 -9.40 11.90
C LYS A 51 1.61 -10.80 12.46
N GLN A 52 1.58 -11.82 11.62
CA GLN A 52 1.52 -13.24 12.02
C GLN A 52 2.85 -13.70 12.65
N GLU A 53 3.98 -13.25 12.15
CA GLU A 53 5.31 -13.60 12.66
C GLU A 53 5.54 -13.11 14.11
N LYS A 54 4.92 -11.99 14.50
CA LYS A 54 4.90 -11.50 15.90
C LYS A 54 3.91 -12.23 16.82
N ARG A 55 3.04 -13.07 16.28
CA ARG A 55 1.93 -13.74 17.01
C ARG A 55 2.17 -15.22 17.27
N ILE A 56 3.36 -15.74 17.02
CA ILE A 56 3.74 -17.10 17.43
C ILE A 56 4.43 -16.99 18.79
N PRO A 57 3.73 -17.13 19.93
CA PRO A 57 4.40 -17.44 21.18
C PRO A 57 4.80 -18.91 21.12
N PHE A 58 6.10 -19.18 21.24
CA PHE A 58 6.55 -20.48 21.72
C PHE A 58 6.13 -20.64 23.19
#